data_AF-A0AAW0HAL5-F1
#
_entry.id   AF-A0AAW0HAL5-F1
#
_cell.length_a   1.000
_cell.length_b   1.000
_cell.length_c   1.000
_cell.angle_alpha   90.00
_cell.angle_beta   90.00
_cell.angle_gamma   90.00
#
_symmetry.space_group_name_H-M   'P 1'
#
loop_
_entity.id
_entity.type
_entity.pdbx_description
1 polymer ?
#
loop_
_entity_poly.entity_id
_entity_poly.type
_entity_poly.pdbx_seq_one_letter_code
_entity_poly.pdbx_strand_id
1 'polypeptide(L)' 'MHAVKIKKNKDNVKFKVRCSRYLYTLVITDKEKAEKLKQSLPPGKLGSKGAEMKQTSVFDY' A
#
# COMPACT_ATOMS: atom_id res chain seq x y z
N MET A 1 6.02 -15.28 -0.41
CA MET A 1 6.70 -14.02 -0.76
C MET A 1 5.75 -12.85 -0.47
N HIS A 2 6.07 -11.97 0.49
CA HIS A 2 5.19 -10.85 0.90
C HIS A 2 5.66 -9.55 0.24
N ALA A 3 4.90 -9.07 -0.75
CA ALA A 3 5.24 -7.89 -1.54
C ALA A 3 4.43 -6.67 -1.13
N VAL A 4 5.03 -5.48 -1.22
CA VAL A 4 4.40 -4.19 -0.97
C VAL A 4 4.36 -3.37 -2.26
N LYS A 5 3.16 -2.96 -2.66
CA LYS A 5 2.90 -2.13 -3.83
C LYS A 5 2.48 -0.73 -3.39
N ILE A 6 3.24 0.29 -3.79
CA ILE A 6 2.89 1.69 -3.48
C ILE A 6 2.25 2.32 -4.71
N LYS A 7 1.01 2.79 -4.56
CA LYS A 7 0.27 3.54 -5.58
C LYS A 7 0.15 4.99 -5.14
N LYS A 8 0.76 5.90 -5.90
CA LYS A 8 0.62 7.35 -5.72
C LYS A 8 -0.56 7.83 -6.58
N ASN A 9 -1.52 8.51 -5.96
CA ASN A 9 -2.57 9.28 -6.61
C ASN A 9 -2.34 10.78 -6.35
N LYS A 10 -3.18 11.64 -6.94
CA LYS A 10 -3.05 13.10 -6.83
C LYS A 10 -3.22 13.60 -5.38
N ASP A 11 -4.19 12.99 -4.68
CA ASP A 11 -4.63 13.45 -3.35
C ASP A 11 -4.24 12.48 -2.22
N ASN A 12 -3.86 11.24 -2.56
CA ASN A 12 -3.52 10.22 -1.58
C ASN A 12 -2.48 9.21 -2.09
N VAL A 13 -1.79 8.56 -1.15
CA VAL A 13 -0.89 7.45 -1.39
C VAL A 13 -1.49 6.19 -0.78
N LYS A 14 -1.51 5.09 -1.54
CA LYS A 14 -2.00 3.78 -1.09
C LYS A 14 -0.84 2.78 -0.99
N PHE A 15 -0.61 2.25 0.21
CA PHE A 15 0.32 1.15 0.47
C PHE A 15 -0.47 -0.15 0.46
N LYS A 16 -0.26 -0.96 -0.59
CA LYS A 16 -0.91 -2.26 -0.78
C LYS A 16 0.04 -3.37 -0.34
N VAL A 17 -0.20 -3.98 0.80
CA VAL A 17 0.62 -5.05 1.36
C VAL A 17 -0.01 -6.40 1.05
N ARG A 18 0.70 -7.25 0.31
CA ARG A 18 0.27 -8.62 0.05
C ARG A 18 0.73 -9.54 1.17
N CYS A 19 -0.24 -10.00 1.95
CA CYS A 19 -0.06 -11.06 2.93
C CYS A 19 -0.54 -12.40 2.34
N SER A 20 -0.54 -13.47 3.14
CA SER A 20 -0.82 -14.84 2.68
C SER A 20 -2.15 -14.96 1.93
N ARG A 21 -3.23 -14.43 2.52
CA ARG A 21 -4.60 -14.54 1.99
C ARG A 21 -5.13 -13.23 1.42
N TYR A 22 -4.88 -12.13 2.12
CA TYR A 22 -5.49 -10.83 1.83
C TYR A 22 -4.49 -9.78 1.34
N LEU A 23 -5.03 -8.77 0.69
CA LEU A 23 -4.33 -7.56 0.28
C LEU A 23 -4.76 -6.42 1.21
N TYR A 24 -3.88 -6.01 2.12
CA TYR A 24 -4.15 -4.88 2.99
C TYR A 24 -3.83 -3.59 2.25
N THR A 25 -4.70 -2.58 2.37
CA THR A 25 -4.46 -1.28 1.77
C THR A 25 -4.52 -0.20 2.83
N LEU A 26 -3.39 0.47 3.07
CA LEU A 26 -3.33 1.67 3.90
C LEU A 26 -3.39 2.89 3.00
N VAL A 27 -4.33 3.80 3.24
CA VAL A 27 -4.51 5.04 2.48
C VAL A 27 -4.05 6.21 3.33
N ILE A 28 -3.15 7.04 2.79
CA ILE A 28 -2.58 8.20 3.48
C ILE A 28 -2.80 9.43 2.61
N THR A 29 -3.40 10.48 3.18
CA THR A 29 -3.64 11.77 2.53
C THR A 29 -2.43 12.71 2.68
N ASP A 30 -1.75 12.64 3.83
CA ASP A 30 -0.55 13.43 4.12
C ASP A 30 0.68 12.95 3.32
N LYS A 31 1.17 13.80 2.43
CA LYS A 31 2.33 13.51 1.57
C LYS A 31 3.62 13.30 2.36
N GLU A 32 3.85 14.10 3.40
CA GLU A 32 5.07 13.99 4.23
C GLU A 32 5.11 12.67 5.00
N LYS A 33 3.99 12.28 5.60
CA LYS A 33 3.86 10.99 6.32
C LYS A 33 4.05 9.82 5.35
N ALA A 34 3.52 9.94 4.13
CA ALA A 34 3.69 8.91 3.11
C ALA A 34 5.16 8.75 2.66
N GLU A 35 5.92 9.83 2.48
CA GLU A 35 7.35 9.72 2.12
C GLU A 35 8.18 9.14 3.28
N LYS A 36 7.90 9.51 4.53
CA LYS A 36 8.54 8.89 5.71
C LYS A 36 8.28 7.38 5.77
N LEU A 37 7.03 6.95 5.60
CA LEU A 37 6.66 5.53 5.58
C LEU A 37 7.29 4.77 4.42
N LYS A 38 7.44 5.41 3.26
CA LYS A 38 8.13 4.82 2.11
C LYS A 38 9.61 4.58 2.42
N GLN A 39 10.27 5.46 3.16
CA GLN A 39 11.68 5.30 3.57
C GLN A 39 11.85 4.20 4.63
N SER A 40 10.87 4.02 5.52
CA SER A 40 10.89 2.93 6.50
C SER A 40 10.71 1.54 5.90
N LEU A 41 10.26 1.44 4.63
CA LEU A 41 10.07 0.17 3.97
C LEU A 41 11.38 -0.32 3.32
N PRO A 42 11.79 -1.59 3.58
CA PRO A 42 13.02 -2.11 3.01
C PRO A 42 12.89 -2.26 1.48
N PRO A 43 13.96 -1.95 0.71
CA PRO A 43 13.94 -1.87 -0.75
C PRO A 43 13.56 -3.20 -1.45
N GLY A 44 13.69 -4.33 -0.77
CA GLY A 44 13.36 -5.67 -1.30
C GLY A 44 11.88 -6.02 -1.41
N LYS A 45 10.95 -5.15 -0.98
CA LYS A 45 9.50 -5.42 -1.01
C LYS A 45 8.74 -4.73 -2.15
N LEU A 46 9.38 -3.89 -2.96
CA LEU A 46 8.71 -3.01 -3.92
C LEU A 46 8.44 -3.68 -5.29
N GLY A 47 7.49 -4.63 -5.34
CA GLY A 47 7.16 -5.37 -6.57
C GLY A 47 6.16 -4.66 -7.49
N SER A 48 6.65 -4.13 -8.61
CA SER A 48 5.98 -3.84 -9.90
C SER A 48 4.62 -3.10 -9.96
N LYS A 49 4.64 -1.98 -10.70
CA LYS A 49 3.49 -1.14 -11.10
C LYS A 49 2.49 -1.95 -11.93
N GLY A 50 1.23 -1.97 -11.51
CA GLY A 50 0.13 -2.56 -12.28
C GLY A 50 -1.20 -2.56 -11.53
N ALA A 51 -2.13 -1.73 -12.01
CA ALA A 51 -3.59 -1.75 -11.88
C ALA A 51 -4.30 -1.66 -10.50
N GLU A 52 -5.48 -1.05 -10.57
CA GLU A 52 -6.48 -0.78 -9.53
C GLU A 52 -7.36 -2.02 -9.28
N MET A 53 -7.79 -2.24 -8.03
CA MET A 53 -9.10 -2.83 -7.75
C MET A 53 -9.63 -2.27 -6.42
N LYS A 54 -10.94 -2.08 -6.39
CA LYS A 54 -11.74 -1.55 -5.28
C LYS A 54 -11.94 -2.60 -4.18
N GLN A 55 -12.30 -2.10 -3.01
CA GLN A 55 -12.45 -2.76 -1.71
C GLN A 55 -13.35 -4.01 -1.75
N THR A 56 -12.95 -5.07 -1.05
CA THR A 56 -13.88 -6.06 -0.51
C THR A 56 -13.57 -6.26 0.97
N SER A 57 -14.57 -5.90 1.74
CA SER A 57 -14.72 -5.91 3.19
C SER A 57 -14.39 -7.25 3.85
N VAL A 58 -13.60 -7.23 4.93
CA VAL A 58 -13.84 -8.11 6.08
C VAL A 58 -13.39 -7.37 7.35
N PHE A 59 -14.41 -6.93 8.10
CA PHE A 59 -14.44 -6.62 9.53
C PHE A 59 -13.63 -5.44 10.07
N ASP A 60 -14.38 -4.40 10.45
CA ASP A 60 -14.19 -3.73 11.73
C ASP A 60 -13.84 -4.75 12.84
N TYR A 61 -12.71 -4.53 13.50
CA TYR A 61 -12.49 -4.75 14.92
C TYR A 61 -11.40 -3.79 15.39
#